data_AF-A0AB32W8M7-F1
#
_entry.id   AF-A0AB32W8M7-F1
#
_cell.length_a   1.000
_cell.length_b   1.000
_cell.length_c   1.000
_cell.angle_alpha   90.00
_cell.angle_beta   90.00
_cell.angle_gamma   90.00
#
_symmetry.space_group_name_H-M   'P 1'
#
loop_
_entity.id
_entity.type
_entity.pdbx_description
1 polymer ?
#
loop_
_entity_poly.entity_id
_entity_poly.type
_entity_poly.pdbx_seq_one_letter_code
_entity_poly.pdbx_strand_id
1 'polypeptide(L)'
;MASQAATTFNGNLKKALAGPRRINLEGLRWRVLDAKGQVLGRLASQISSVIQGKDKPTYALNRDDGDMCIVINAKDVCVTGRKLTNKFYHWHTGYVGNLKERSLKDQMAKDSTEVIRKAVLHMLPRNKLHDDRDRNLRIYAGSEHPFGDRPLEPFVMPPQKVREMRPRARTALIRAQKKAEEQEQDAEYSGKSANSSGQRHKKTIQLRTEDLETAVLLPQVILSDMLRL
;
A
#
# COMPACT_ATOMS: atom_id res chain seq x y z
N MET A 1 -2.50 -24.03 -3.97
CA MET A 1 -2.26 -22.71 -4.59
C MET A 1 -3.59 -22.22 -5.14
N ALA A 2 -4.25 -21.27 -4.47
CA ALA A 2 -5.56 -20.78 -4.88
C ALA A 2 -5.38 -19.72 -5.98
N SER A 3 -5.77 -20.07 -7.20
CA SER A 3 -5.84 -19.16 -8.34
C SER A 3 -6.78 -17.99 -8.02
N GLN A 4 -6.26 -16.76 -8.08
CA GLN A 4 -7.08 -15.56 -7.97
C GLN A 4 -7.97 -15.46 -9.21
N ALA A 5 -9.26 -15.73 -9.05
CA ALA A 5 -10.24 -15.45 -10.09
C ALA A 5 -10.34 -13.94 -10.30
N ALA A 6 -9.90 -13.45 -11.46
CA ALA A 6 -10.18 -12.10 -11.91
C ALA A 6 -11.71 -11.91 -11.93
N THR A 7 -12.20 -10.93 -11.17
CA THR A 7 -13.65 -10.71 -11.08
C THR A 7 -14.11 -9.99 -12.34
N THR A 8 -14.49 -10.76 -13.36
CA THR A 8 -15.00 -10.19 -14.61
C THR A 8 -16.31 -9.45 -14.34
N PHE A 9 -16.33 -8.12 -14.56
CA PHE A 9 -17.51 -7.30 -14.34
C PHE A 9 -18.56 -7.54 -15.44
N ASN A 10 -19.59 -8.36 -15.14
CA ASN A 10 -20.74 -8.54 -16.04
C ASN A 10 -21.50 -7.22 -16.28
N GLY A 11 -22.05 -7.03 -17.49
CA GLY A 11 -22.56 -5.74 -17.98
C GLY A 11 -23.54 -4.98 -17.07
N ASN A 12 -24.45 -5.68 -16.38
CA ASN A 12 -25.36 -5.06 -15.40
C ASN A 12 -24.64 -4.58 -14.14
N LEU A 13 -23.64 -5.33 -13.66
CA LEU A 13 -22.78 -4.92 -12.55
C LEU A 13 -21.87 -3.77 -12.96
N LYS A 14 -21.36 -3.76 -14.20
CA LYS A 14 -20.59 -2.63 -14.76
C LYS A 14 -21.41 -1.33 -14.70
N LYS A 15 -22.69 -1.38 -15.10
CA LYS A 15 -23.60 -0.23 -15.08
C LYS A 15 -23.99 0.22 -13.66
N ALA A 16 -24.23 -0.71 -12.74
CA ALA A 16 -24.52 -0.40 -11.34
C ALA A 16 -23.30 0.20 -10.62
N LEU A 17 -22.11 -0.32 -10.91
CA LEU A 17 -20.84 0.18 -10.36
C LEU A 17 -20.40 1.51 -10.98
N ALA A 18 -20.79 1.78 -12.24
CA ALA A 18 -20.51 3.03 -12.96
C ALA A 18 -21.22 4.27 -12.39
N GLY A 19 -22.08 4.12 -11.39
CA GLY A 19 -22.59 5.25 -10.60
C GLY A 19 -23.69 6.09 -11.29
N PRO A 20 -24.22 7.11 -10.59
CA PRO A 20 -25.40 7.85 -11.03
C PRO A 20 -25.09 8.80 -12.19
N ARG A 21 -25.99 8.84 -13.19
CA ARG A 21 -25.99 9.76 -14.35
C ARG A 21 -26.12 11.25 -13.99
N ARG A 22 -26.23 11.61 -12.71
CA ARG A 22 -26.50 12.98 -12.22
C ARG A 22 -25.25 13.85 -12.04
N ILE A 23 -24.05 13.29 -12.21
CA ILE A 23 -22.80 14.04 -12.04
C ILE A 23 -22.37 14.58 -13.40
N ASN A 24 -21.97 15.84 -13.46
CA ASN A 24 -21.30 16.38 -14.65
C ASN A 24 -19.88 15.80 -14.70
N LEU A 25 -19.67 14.81 -15.57
CA LEU A 25 -18.38 14.11 -15.67
C LEU A 25 -17.42 14.78 -16.66
N GLU A 26 -17.87 15.83 -17.33
CA GLU A 26 -17.11 16.56 -18.35
C GLU A 26 -16.15 17.55 -17.65
N GLY A 27 -14.85 17.46 -17.98
CA GLY A 27 -13.80 18.34 -17.44
C GLY A 27 -13.19 17.94 -16.09
N LEU A 28 -13.69 16.88 -15.42
CA LEU A 28 -13.10 16.37 -14.17
C LEU A 28 -11.91 15.45 -14.46
N ARG A 29 -10.84 15.56 -13.67
CA ARG A 29 -9.71 14.61 -13.73
C ARG A 29 -10.07 13.34 -12.98
N TRP A 30 -9.60 12.21 -13.50
CA TRP A 30 -9.83 10.89 -12.93
C TRP A 30 -8.53 10.41 -12.32
N ARG A 31 -8.52 10.19 -11.02
CA ARG A 31 -7.33 9.76 -10.28
C ARG A 31 -7.47 8.34 -9.77
N VAL A 32 -6.44 7.54 -9.98
CA VAL A 32 -6.37 6.17 -9.45
C VAL A 32 -5.40 6.12 -8.28
N LEU A 33 -5.87 5.59 -7.16
CA LEU A 33 -5.10 5.36 -5.95
C LEU A 33 -5.04 3.86 -5.64
N ASP A 34 -3.83 3.34 -5.47
CA ASP A 34 -3.63 2.00 -4.93
C ASP A 34 -3.61 2.01 -3.40
N ALA A 35 -4.52 1.25 -2.77
CA ALA A 35 -4.60 1.12 -1.32
C ALA A 35 -3.62 0.07 -0.74
N LYS A 36 -2.96 -0.73 -1.59
CA LYS A 36 -2.09 -1.82 -1.17
C LYS A 36 -0.95 -1.32 -0.26
N GLY A 37 -0.87 -1.87 0.95
CA GLY A 37 0.18 -1.51 1.90
C GLY A 37 0.03 -0.13 2.54
N GLN A 38 -1.00 0.64 2.17
CA GLN A 38 -1.21 1.99 2.67
C GLN A 38 -1.97 1.99 3.99
N VAL A 39 -1.63 2.93 4.88
CA VAL A 39 -2.31 3.07 6.17
C VAL A 39 -3.66 3.76 5.96
N LEU A 40 -4.75 3.10 6.39
CA LEU A 40 -6.14 3.54 6.19
C LEU A 40 -6.37 5.05 6.40
N GLY A 41 -5.92 5.59 7.55
CA GLY A 41 -6.16 7.00 7.89
C GLY A 41 -5.38 7.98 7.00
N ARG A 42 -4.15 7.62 6.61
CA ARG A 42 -3.32 8.47 5.74
C ARG A 42 -3.89 8.49 4.33
N LEU A 43 -4.27 7.32 3.83
CA LEU A 43 -4.97 7.15 2.56
C LEU A 43 -6.26 7.98 2.53
N ALA A 44 -7.11 7.84 3.55
CA ALA A 44 -8.38 8.56 3.62
C ALA A 44 -8.22 10.09 3.64
N SER A 45 -7.20 10.60 4.34
CA SER A 45 -6.91 12.04 4.37
C SER A 45 -6.55 12.58 2.99
N GLN A 46 -5.69 11.88 2.25
CA GLN A 46 -5.31 12.30 0.91
C GLN A 46 -6.50 12.25 -0.06
N ILE A 47 -7.28 11.16 -0.02
CA ILE A 47 -8.50 11.04 -0.81
C ILE A 47 -9.46 12.20 -0.53
N SER A 48 -9.65 12.56 0.75
CA SER A 48 -10.57 13.65 1.12
C SER A 48 -10.13 15.02 0.59
N SER A 49 -8.82 15.27 0.47
CA SER A 49 -8.28 16.52 -0.11
C SER A 49 -8.51 16.58 -1.61
N VAL A 50 -8.30 15.47 -2.32
CA VAL A 50 -8.51 15.38 -3.78
C VAL A 50 -10.00 15.49 -4.13
N ILE A 51 -10.88 14.83 -3.38
CA ILE A 51 -12.34 14.93 -3.59
C ILE A 51 -12.84 16.35 -3.31
N GLN A 52 -12.23 17.08 -2.37
CA GLN A 52 -12.58 18.49 -2.14
C GLN A 52 -11.98 19.43 -3.21
N GLY A 53 -11.04 18.97 -4.02
CA GLY A 53 -10.31 19.79 -4.99
C GLY A 53 -9.31 20.78 -4.35
N LYS A 54 -8.93 20.56 -3.08
CA LYS A 54 -8.03 21.44 -2.33
C LYS A 54 -6.59 21.46 -2.87
N ASP A 55 -6.26 20.49 -3.69
CA ASP A 55 -4.98 20.39 -4.37
C ASP A 55 -4.89 21.30 -5.60
N LYS A 56 -6.02 21.81 -6.10
CA LYS A 56 -6.07 22.76 -7.22
C LYS A 56 -6.04 24.20 -6.68
N PRO A 57 -5.34 25.13 -7.36
CA PRO A 57 -5.33 26.55 -6.98
C PRO A 57 -6.70 27.21 -7.17
N THR A 58 -7.57 26.65 -8.01
CA THR A 58 -8.93 27.14 -8.31
C THR A 58 -9.95 26.76 -7.22
N TYR A 59 -9.51 26.24 -6.06
CA TYR A 59 -10.40 25.78 -5.01
C TYR A 59 -11.31 26.90 -4.47
N ALA A 60 -12.63 26.66 -4.51
CA ALA A 60 -13.64 27.50 -3.90
C ALA A 60 -14.49 26.69 -2.91
N LEU A 61 -14.78 27.24 -1.73
CA LEU A 61 -15.48 26.52 -0.66
C LEU A 61 -16.94 26.20 -0.99
N ASN A 62 -17.60 27.06 -1.76
CA ASN A 62 -19.02 27.01 -2.09
C ASN A 62 -19.35 26.11 -3.30
N ARG A 63 -18.34 25.70 -4.08
CA ARG A 63 -18.49 24.90 -5.29
C ARG A 63 -17.84 23.52 -5.13
N ASP A 64 -18.33 22.54 -5.88
CA ASP A 64 -17.71 21.23 -5.97
C ASP A 64 -16.90 21.12 -7.26
N ASP A 65 -15.60 21.40 -7.18
CA ASP A 65 -14.63 21.29 -8.28
C ASP A 65 -13.61 20.16 -8.05
N GLY A 66 -14.02 19.20 -7.21
CA GLY A 66 -13.27 18.01 -6.85
C GLY A 66 -13.00 17.07 -8.02
N ASP A 67 -11.93 16.28 -7.89
CA ASP A 67 -11.62 15.22 -8.86
C ASP A 67 -12.31 13.91 -8.48
N MET A 68 -12.49 13.04 -9.49
CA MET A 68 -13.05 11.71 -9.30
C MET A 68 -11.94 10.76 -8.86
N CYS A 69 -12.12 10.11 -7.71
CA CYS A 69 -11.13 9.23 -7.12
C CYS A 69 -11.56 7.77 -7.23
N ILE A 70 -10.72 6.95 -7.84
CA ILE A 70 -10.86 5.49 -7.90
C ILE A 70 -9.81 4.87 -6.99
N VAL A 71 -10.25 4.12 -5.99
CA VAL A 71 -9.38 3.37 -5.09
C VAL A 71 -9.43 1.90 -5.46
N ILE A 72 -8.27 1.28 -5.67
CA ILE A 72 -8.12 -0.15 -5.95
C ILE A 72 -7.48 -0.89 -4.76
N ASN A 73 -7.61 -2.21 -4.73
CA ASN A 73 -7.03 -3.09 -3.71
C ASN A 73 -7.46 -2.77 -2.26
N ALA A 74 -8.74 -2.47 -2.03
CA ALA A 74 -9.23 -2.14 -0.69
C ALA A 74 -9.05 -3.27 0.34
N LYS A 75 -8.90 -4.53 -0.11
CA LYS A 75 -8.62 -5.68 0.77
C LYS A 75 -7.25 -5.61 1.44
N ASP A 76 -6.26 -5.01 0.77
CA ASP A 76 -4.86 -4.99 1.20
C ASP A 76 -4.51 -3.71 2.00
N VAL A 77 -5.53 -2.99 2.48
CA VAL A 77 -5.32 -1.78 3.28
C VAL A 77 -4.76 -2.14 4.66
N CYS A 78 -3.74 -1.40 5.09
CA CYS A 78 -3.05 -1.65 6.34
C CYS A 78 -3.63 -0.81 7.49
N VAL A 79 -3.69 -1.42 8.67
CA VAL A 79 -4.08 -0.75 9.90
C VAL A 79 -3.02 -1.03 10.96
N THR A 80 -2.57 0.01 11.65
CA THR A 80 -1.46 -0.10 12.60
C THR A 80 -1.91 -0.62 13.98
N GLY A 81 -1.01 -1.36 14.65
CA GLY A 81 -1.23 -1.87 16.02
C GLY A 81 -2.30 -2.96 16.11
N ARG A 82 -2.99 -3.03 17.25
CA ARG A 82 -4.04 -4.04 17.53
C ARG A 82 -5.45 -3.56 17.12
N LYS A 83 -5.55 -2.61 16.20
CA LYS A 83 -6.82 -1.98 15.82
C LYS A 83 -7.75 -2.90 15.04
N LEU A 84 -7.22 -3.93 14.37
CA LEU A 84 -8.03 -4.90 13.64
C LEU A 84 -9.06 -5.59 14.55
N THR A 85 -8.67 -5.92 15.78
CA THR A 85 -9.56 -6.55 16.77
C THR A 85 -10.23 -5.53 17.68
N ASN A 86 -9.51 -4.48 18.07
CA ASN A 86 -9.99 -3.57 19.14
C ASN A 86 -10.89 -2.46 18.63
N LYS A 87 -10.90 -2.17 17.32
CA LYS A 87 -11.76 -1.12 16.76
C LYS A 87 -13.12 -1.73 16.41
N PHE A 88 -14.17 -1.17 16.99
CA PHE A 88 -15.55 -1.51 16.69
C PHE A 88 -16.24 -0.36 15.95
N TYR A 89 -17.10 -0.74 15.00
CA TYR A 89 -18.08 0.15 14.38
C TYR A 89 -19.39 -0.01 15.10
N HIS A 90 -19.91 1.09 15.66
CA HIS A 90 -21.19 1.11 16.33
C HIS A 90 -22.22 1.86 15.49
N TRP A 91 -23.45 1.37 15.46
CA TRP A 91 -24.59 2.08 14.93
C TRP A 91 -25.86 1.65 15.66
N HIS A 92 -26.83 2.55 15.73
CA HIS A 92 -28.12 2.31 16.36
C HIS A 92 -29.21 2.26 15.29
N THR A 93 -30.18 1.35 15.42
CA THR A 93 -31.27 1.22 14.44
C THR A 93 -32.43 2.20 14.67
N GLY A 94 -32.45 2.89 15.82
CA GLY A 94 -33.52 3.81 16.23
C GLY A 94 -34.51 3.19 17.24
N TYR A 95 -34.56 1.86 17.35
CA TYR A 95 -35.37 1.15 18.33
C TYR A 95 -34.65 1.02 19.68
N VAL A 96 -35.40 1.11 20.79
CA VAL A 96 -34.85 1.01 22.15
C VAL A 96 -34.01 -0.27 22.32
N GLY A 97 -32.81 -0.13 22.89
CA GLY A 97 -31.92 -1.25 23.20
C GLY A 97 -31.14 -1.86 22.03
N ASN A 98 -31.29 -1.34 20.80
CA ASN A 98 -30.70 -1.95 19.60
C ASN A 98 -29.40 -1.28 19.15
N LEU A 99 -28.39 -1.28 20.03
CA LEU A 99 -27.02 -0.95 19.67
C LEU A 99 -26.38 -2.12 18.93
N LYS A 100 -25.99 -1.92 17.68
CA LYS A 100 -25.26 -2.90 16.88
C LYS A 100 -23.80 -2.53 16.84
N GLU A 101 -22.95 -3.53 16.98
CA GLU A 101 -21.51 -3.39 16.87
C GLU A 101 -20.93 -4.41 15.89
N ARG A 102 -19.82 -4.05 15.28
CA ARG A 102 -19.04 -4.96 14.43
C ARG A 102 -17.57 -4.62 14.54
N SER A 103 -16.72 -5.63 14.73
CA SER A 103 -15.27 -5.41 14.74
C SER A 103 -14.76 -5.00 13.36
N LEU A 104 -13.62 -4.31 13.32
CA LEU A 104 -12.96 -3.94 12.07
C LEU A 104 -12.56 -5.18 11.26
N LYS A 105 -12.11 -6.24 11.93
CA LYS A 105 -11.78 -7.53 11.29
C LYS A 105 -12.99 -8.10 10.54
N ASP A 106 -14.15 -8.17 11.21
CA ASP A 106 -15.36 -8.71 10.59
C ASP A 106 -15.86 -7.81 9.46
N GLN A 107 -15.73 -6.49 9.62
CA GLN A 107 -16.08 -5.54 8.56
C GLN A 107 -15.17 -5.69 7.34
N MET A 108 -13.87 -5.91 7.52
CA MET A 108 -12.94 -6.14 6.40
C MET A 108 -13.22 -7.46 5.68
N ALA A 109 -13.61 -8.50 6.41
CA ALA A 109 -14.00 -9.80 5.83
C ALA A 109 -15.30 -9.70 5.04
N LYS A 110 -16.27 -8.93 5.54
CA LYS A 110 -17.55 -8.71 4.88
C LYS A 110 -17.41 -7.80 3.66
N ASP A 111 -17.05 -6.53 3.91
CA ASP A 111 -17.03 -5.46 2.92
C ASP A 111 -15.88 -4.48 3.22
N SER A 112 -14.69 -4.78 2.71
CA SER A 112 -13.49 -3.94 2.86
C SER A 112 -13.65 -2.55 2.25
N THR A 113 -14.43 -2.42 1.18
CA THR A 113 -14.79 -1.15 0.55
C THR A 113 -15.47 -0.18 1.52
N GLU A 114 -16.37 -0.68 2.38
CA GLU A 114 -17.13 0.15 3.31
C GLU A 114 -16.22 0.76 4.40
N VAL A 115 -15.14 0.07 4.78
CA VAL A 115 -14.14 0.56 5.74
C VAL A 115 -13.51 1.85 5.25
N ILE A 116 -13.06 1.87 3.99
CA ILE A 116 -12.43 3.04 3.36
C ILE A 116 -13.47 4.12 3.11
N ARG A 117 -14.64 3.77 2.58
CA ARG A 117 -15.74 4.73 2.34
C ARG A 117 -16.12 5.47 3.62
N LYS A 118 -16.39 4.74 4.71
CA LYS A 118 -16.68 5.34 6.01
C LYS A 118 -15.54 6.23 6.50
N ALA A 119 -14.28 5.79 6.38
CA ALA A 119 -13.15 6.59 6.80
C ALA A 119 -13.07 7.93 6.05
N VAL A 120 -13.27 7.94 4.73
CA VAL A 120 -13.26 9.16 3.92
C VAL A 120 -14.48 10.04 4.21
N LEU A 121 -15.67 9.44 4.31
CA LEU A 121 -16.92 10.15 4.58
C LEU A 121 -16.84 10.99 5.86
N HIS A 122 -16.22 10.44 6.92
CA HIS A 122 -16.03 11.13 8.19
C HIS A 122 -14.91 12.19 8.15
N MET A 123 -14.10 12.24 7.09
CA MET A 123 -13.09 13.29 6.85
C MET A 123 -13.61 14.44 5.99
N LEU A 124 -14.75 14.25 5.31
CA LEU A 124 -15.39 15.30 4.53
C LEU A 124 -16.18 16.27 5.44
N PRO A 125 -16.25 17.57 5.09
CA PRO A 125 -17.04 18.54 5.85
C PRO A 125 -18.53 18.23 5.74
N ARG A 126 -19.25 18.26 6.87
CA ARG A 126 -20.68 17.99 6.93
C ARG A 126 -21.47 19.20 6.42
N ASN A 127 -21.83 19.19 5.14
CA ASN A 127 -22.62 20.22 4.47
C ASN A 127 -23.51 19.59 3.38
N LYS A 128 -24.26 20.40 2.62
CA LYS A 128 -25.12 19.90 1.53
C LYS A 128 -24.34 19.24 0.39
N LEU A 129 -23.08 19.63 0.19
CA LEU A 129 -22.19 19.05 -0.83
C LEU A 129 -21.54 17.74 -0.37
N HIS A 130 -21.76 17.30 0.87
CA HIS A 130 -21.13 16.11 1.45
C HIS A 130 -21.50 14.84 0.67
N ASP A 131 -22.78 14.65 0.38
CA ASP A 131 -23.27 13.51 -0.39
C ASP A 131 -22.81 13.54 -1.85
N ASP A 132 -22.75 14.74 -2.44
CA ASP A 132 -22.26 14.92 -3.82
C ASP A 132 -20.77 14.57 -3.93
N ARG A 133 -19.98 14.97 -2.93
CA ARG A 133 -18.56 14.61 -2.83
C ARG A 133 -18.35 13.12 -2.57
N ASP A 134 -19.17 12.45 -1.75
CA ASP A 134 -19.07 10.99 -1.58
C ASP A 134 -19.35 10.25 -2.89
N ARG A 135 -20.21 10.78 -3.75
CA ARG A 135 -20.49 10.17 -5.06
C ARG A 135 -19.28 10.17 -5.99
N ASN A 136 -18.36 11.11 -5.84
CA ASN A 136 -17.10 11.20 -6.60
C ASN A 136 -16.07 10.12 -6.19
N LEU A 137 -16.32 9.38 -5.10
CA LEU A 137 -15.46 8.29 -4.64
C LEU A 137 -15.95 6.93 -5.16
N ARG A 138 -15.05 6.20 -5.83
CA ARG A 138 -15.24 4.81 -6.28
C ARG A 138 -14.18 3.93 -5.66
N ILE A 139 -14.56 2.79 -5.13
CA ILE A 139 -13.66 1.91 -4.38
C ILE A 139 -13.92 0.47 -4.81
N TYR A 140 -12.84 -0.23 -5.12
CA TYR A 140 -12.84 -1.62 -5.55
C TYR A 140 -12.01 -2.46 -4.60
N ALA A 141 -12.52 -3.66 -4.32
CA ALA A 141 -11.86 -4.60 -3.42
C ALA A 141 -10.62 -5.25 -4.09
N GLY A 142 -10.64 -5.41 -5.41
CA GLY A 142 -9.54 -5.91 -6.23
C GLY A 142 -8.81 -4.80 -7.00
N SER A 143 -7.91 -5.22 -7.89
CA SER A 143 -7.10 -4.33 -8.73
C SER A 143 -7.84 -3.80 -9.94
N GLU A 144 -8.89 -4.49 -10.39
CA GLU A 144 -9.60 -4.16 -11.62
C GLU A 144 -10.73 -3.15 -11.37
N HIS A 145 -10.92 -2.24 -12.33
CA HIS A 145 -12.01 -1.28 -12.35
C HIS A 145 -12.62 -1.15 -13.76
N PRO A 146 -13.91 -0.81 -13.89
CA PRO A 146 -14.60 -0.74 -15.18
C PRO A 146 -14.30 0.52 -16.02
N PHE A 147 -13.51 1.47 -15.51
CA PHE A 147 -13.33 2.81 -16.10
C PHE A 147 -12.14 2.94 -17.07
N GLY A 148 -11.86 1.88 -17.86
CA GLY A 148 -10.72 1.90 -18.80
C GLY A 148 -10.85 2.91 -19.94
N ASP A 149 -12.06 3.38 -20.24
CA ASP A 149 -12.33 4.26 -21.39
C ASP A 149 -11.94 5.73 -21.14
N ARG A 150 -11.58 6.10 -19.90
CA ARG A 150 -11.30 7.47 -19.49
C ARG A 150 -9.80 7.73 -19.32
N PRO A 151 -9.32 8.98 -19.43
CA PRO A 151 -7.94 9.30 -19.13
C PRO A 151 -7.71 9.19 -17.61
N LEU A 152 -6.99 8.15 -17.18
CA LEU A 152 -6.69 7.88 -15.78
C LEU A 152 -5.30 8.42 -15.41
N GLU A 153 -5.24 9.25 -14.39
CA GLU A 153 -3.99 9.73 -13.82
C GLU A 153 -3.67 8.94 -12.54
N PRO A 154 -2.55 8.20 -12.49
CA PRO A 154 -2.14 7.53 -11.26
C PRO A 154 -1.72 8.57 -10.22
N PHE A 155 -2.35 8.55 -9.05
CA PHE A 155 -2.01 9.46 -7.96
C PHE A 155 -1.02 8.79 -7.01
N VAL A 156 0.20 9.30 -7.01
CA VAL A 156 1.26 8.86 -6.11
C VAL A 156 1.13 9.59 -4.78
N MET A 157 1.18 8.84 -3.68
CA MET A 157 1.18 9.45 -2.36
C MET A 157 2.45 10.26 -2.12
N PRO A 158 2.36 11.40 -1.39
CA PRO A 158 3.55 12.13 -0.99
C PRO A 158 4.48 11.23 -0.15
N PRO A 159 5.81 11.32 -0.35
CA PRO A 159 6.76 10.46 0.34
C PRO A 159 6.68 10.68 1.85
N GLN A 160 6.57 9.58 2.59
CA GLN A 160 6.45 9.61 4.04
C GLN A 160 7.85 9.62 4.68
N LYS A 161 8.12 10.61 5.55
CA LYS A 161 9.27 10.51 6.47
C LYS A 161 8.99 9.39 7.47
N VAL A 162 9.68 8.26 7.32
CA VAL A 162 9.59 7.14 8.26
C VAL A 162 10.11 7.62 9.61
N ARG A 163 9.30 7.50 10.68
CA ARG A 163 9.80 7.73 12.03
C ARG A 163 10.93 6.74 12.27
N GLU A 164 12.11 7.24 12.61
CA GLU A 164 13.23 6.40 13.02
C GLU A 164 12.78 5.40 14.08
N MET A 165 13.35 4.20 14.03
CA MET A 165 13.11 3.20 15.06
C MET A 165 13.44 3.78 16.43
N ARG A 166 12.60 3.50 17.44
CA ARG A 166 12.92 3.86 18.83
C ARG A 166 14.32 3.32 19.17
N PRO A 167 15.18 4.07 19.88
CA PRO A 167 16.58 3.69 20.10
C PRO A 167 16.74 2.26 20.64
N ARG A 168 15.90 1.86 21.59
CA ARG A 168 15.92 0.51 22.19
C ARG A 168 15.58 -0.61 21.20
N ALA A 169 14.63 -0.37 20.29
CA ALA A 169 14.24 -1.35 19.28
C ALA A 169 15.34 -1.51 18.22
N ARG A 170 15.99 -0.40 17.83
CA ARG A 170 17.15 -0.40 16.93
C ARG A 170 18.31 -1.21 17.51
N THR A 171 18.67 -0.96 18.78
CA THR A 171 19.75 -1.71 19.45
C THR A 171 19.42 -3.19 19.62
N ALA A 172 18.17 -3.53 19.90
CA ALA A 172 17.74 -4.92 20.01
C ALA A 172 17.84 -5.67 18.67
N LEU A 173 17.47 -5.02 17.56
CA LEU A 173 17.63 -5.58 16.21
C LEU A 173 19.10 -5.80 15.85
N ILE A 174 19.96 -4.82 16.10
CA ILE A 174 21.41 -4.95 15.83
C ILE A 174 21.99 -6.12 16.63
N ARG A 175 21.60 -6.28 17.90
CA ARG A 175 22.03 -7.42 18.73
C ARG A 175 21.49 -8.75 18.21
N ALA A 176 20.24 -8.77 17.74
CA ALA A 176 19.64 -9.98 17.17
C ALA A 176 20.28 -10.39 15.84
N GLN A 177 20.58 -9.42 14.97
CA GLN A 177 21.30 -9.62 13.71
C GLN A 177 22.71 -10.14 13.97
N LYS A 178 23.47 -9.47 14.84
CA LYS A 178 24.82 -9.92 15.20
C LYS A 178 24.83 -11.33 15.79
N LYS A 179 23.86 -11.66 16.64
CA LYS A 179 23.71 -13.01 17.19
C LYS A 179 23.34 -14.06 16.12
N ALA A 180 22.51 -13.69 15.14
CA ALA A 180 22.19 -14.59 14.02
C ALA A 180 23.42 -14.82 13.12
N GLU A 181 24.18 -13.77 12.83
CA GLU A 181 25.45 -13.86 12.09
C GLU A 181 26.50 -14.71 12.82
N GLU A 182 26.64 -14.56 14.15
CA GLU A 182 27.51 -15.40 14.98
C GLU A 182 27.09 -16.88 14.92
N GLN A 183 25.78 -17.17 14.95
CA GLN A 183 25.24 -18.53 14.85
C GLN A 183 25.43 -19.15 13.46
N GLU A 184 25.32 -18.34 12.40
CA GLU A 184 25.61 -18.76 11.02
C GLU A 184 27.10 -19.05 10.86
N GLN A 185 27.99 -18.23 11.44
CA GLN A 185 29.43 -18.45 11.45
C GLN A 185 29.84 -19.69 12.25
N ASP A 186 29.23 -19.94 13.42
CA ASP A 186 29.47 -21.14 14.22
C ASP A 186 28.96 -22.42 13.53
N ALA A 187 27.83 -22.34 12.82
CA ALA A 187 27.32 -23.42 11.99
C ALA A 187 28.24 -23.71 10.79
N GLU A 188 28.81 -22.68 10.17
CA GLU A 188 29.75 -22.83 9.07
C GLU A 188 31.11 -23.38 9.52
N TYR A 189 31.57 -23.01 10.73
CA TYR A 189 32.81 -23.50 11.33
C TYR A 189 32.70 -24.97 11.76
N SER A 190 31.57 -25.37 12.37
CA SER A 190 31.32 -26.76 12.76
C SER A 190 31.15 -27.70 11.54
N GLY A 191 30.56 -27.22 10.44
CA GLY A 191 30.50 -27.96 9.18
C GLY A 191 31.85 -28.24 8.52
N LYS A 192 32.84 -27.35 8.71
CA LYS A 192 34.22 -27.55 8.21
C LYS A 192 35.02 -28.57 9.03
N SER A 193 34.72 -28.73 10.33
CA SER A 193 35.36 -29.74 11.18
C SER A 193 34.87 -31.18 10.89
N ALA A 194 33.58 -31.35 10.60
CA ALA A 194 32.99 -32.67 10.27
C ALA A 194 33.50 -33.28 8.96
N ASN A 195 33.86 -32.45 7.97
CA ASN A 195 34.45 -32.89 6.70
C ASN A 195 35.95 -33.23 6.77
N SER A 196 36.57 -33.22 7.96
CA SER A 196 37.97 -33.62 8.15
C SER A 196 38.17 -35.11 8.48
N SER A 197 37.07 -35.87 8.63
CA SER A 197 37.11 -37.30 8.97
C SER A 197 36.39 -38.18 7.94
N GLY A 198 36.93 -38.26 6.72
CA GLY A 198 36.50 -39.30 5.78
C GLY A 198 36.66 -38.99 4.30
N GLN A 199 37.89 -38.98 3.78
CA GLN A 199 38.14 -39.39 2.39
C GLN A 199 39.39 -40.26 2.29
N ARG A 200 39.20 -41.57 2.44
CA ARG A 200 39.99 -42.57 1.68
C ARG A 200 39.16 -42.96 0.46
N HIS A 201 39.38 -42.34 -0.70
CA HIS A 201 39.62 -43.04 -1.98
C HIS A 201 39.92 -42.08 -3.15
N LYS A 202 40.62 -42.66 -4.13
CA LYS A 202 41.52 -42.09 -5.15
C LYS A 202 40.90 -41.09 -6.17
N LYS A 203 41.78 -40.20 -6.67
CA LYS A 203 41.71 -39.31 -7.87
C LYS A 203 40.93 -39.93 -9.05
N THR A 204 40.20 -39.22 -9.93
CA THR A 204 40.54 -38.11 -10.88
C THR A 204 39.21 -37.70 -11.57
N ILE A 205 38.85 -36.46 -11.94
CA ILE A 205 39.23 -35.66 -13.13
C ILE A 205 38.69 -34.23 -12.95
N GLN A 206 39.47 -33.26 -13.43
CA GLN A 206 39.26 -31.81 -13.34
C GLN A 206 38.15 -31.26 -14.24
N LEU A 207 37.50 -30.17 -13.81
CA LEU A 207 37.33 -28.98 -14.65
C LEU A 207 37.55 -27.72 -13.79
N ARG A 208 38.36 -26.84 -14.35
CA ARG A 208 38.97 -25.64 -13.78
C ARG A 208 37.97 -24.49 -13.68
N THR A 209 38.02 -23.75 -12.57
CA THR A 209 37.92 -22.28 -12.54
C THR A 209 38.74 -21.77 -11.36
N GLU A 210 40.06 -21.89 -11.51
CA GLU A 210 41.04 -20.93 -10.97
C GLU A 210 40.74 -19.57 -11.66
N ASP A 211 40.90 -18.39 -11.08
CA ASP A 211 41.44 -17.97 -9.80
C ASP A 211 41.13 -16.47 -9.66
N LEU A 212 40.99 -16.03 -8.40
CA LEU A 212 41.61 -14.84 -7.80
C LEU A 212 41.64 -13.52 -8.59
N GLU A 213 41.10 -12.47 -7.98
CA GLU A 213 41.87 -11.31 -7.46
C GLU A 213 40.88 -10.24 -6.93
N THR A 214 40.82 -9.95 -5.64
CA THR A 214 41.61 -8.97 -4.86
C THR A 214 40.97 -7.57 -4.81
N ALA A 215 40.86 -7.06 -3.57
CA ALA A 215 40.81 -5.64 -3.17
C ALA A 215 39.60 -4.79 -3.62
N VAL A 216 38.80 -4.24 -2.71
CA VAL A 216 39.07 -3.04 -1.88
C VAL A 216 39.15 -1.75 -2.72
N LEU A 217 38.36 -0.76 -2.25
CA LEU A 217 38.38 0.69 -2.52
C LEU A 217 37.48 1.27 -3.64
N LEU A 218 36.63 2.20 -3.18
CA LEU A 218 36.03 3.33 -3.92
C LEU A 218 37.08 4.03 -4.80
N PRO A 219 36.64 4.73 -5.86
CA PRO A 219 36.95 6.15 -5.87
C PRO A 219 35.81 7.05 -6.39
N GLN A 220 35.67 8.20 -5.72
CA GLN A 220 35.33 9.44 -6.40
C GLN A 220 36.42 9.78 -7.41
N VAL A 221 36.06 10.23 -8.62
CA VAL A 221 36.93 11.12 -9.41
C VAL A 221 36.09 12.22 -10.05
N ILE A 222 36.38 13.42 -9.57
CA ILE A 222 36.07 14.73 -10.14
C ILE A 222 37.09 15.00 -11.25
N LEU A 223 36.59 15.50 -12.40
CA LEU A 223 37.22 16.52 -13.26
C LEU A 223 38.65 16.26 -13.77
N SER A 224 38.79 15.92 -15.05
CA SER A 224 39.66 16.63 -16.02
C SER A 224 39.73 15.84 -17.32
N ASP A 225 39.01 16.30 -18.33
CA ASP A 225 39.51 16.19 -19.70
C ASP A 225 39.13 17.48 -20.42
N MET A 226 40.05 18.44 -20.31
CA MET A 226 40.19 19.51 -21.28
C MET A 226 40.72 18.90 -22.59
N LEU A 227 40.28 19.47 -23.71
CA LEU A 227 40.84 19.32 -25.07
C LEU A 227 40.53 17.99 -25.79
N ARG A 228 39.51 18.03 -26.66
CA ARG A 228 39.71 17.88 -28.11
C ARG A 228 38.40 18.14 -28.88
N LEU A 229 38.46 19.20 -29.70
CA LEU A 229 37.65 19.59 -30.87
C LEU A 229 36.18 19.96 -30.64
#